data_AF-A0A0B2VQD5-F1
#
_entry.id   AF-A0A0B2VQD5-F1
#
_cell.length_a   1.000
_cell.length_b   1.000
_cell.length_c   1.000
_cell.angle_alpha   90.00
_cell.angle_beta   90.00
_cell.angle_gamma   90.00
#
_symmetry.space_group_name_H-M   'P 1'
#
loop_
_entity.id
_entity.type
_entity.pdbx_description
1 polymer ?
#
loop_
_entity_poly.entity_id
_entity_poly.type
_entity_poly.pdbx_seq_one_letter_code
_entity_poly.pdbx_strand_id
1 'polypeptide(L)'
;MGFDERYVDFTSHPNHRSKMTCEAIAQCNFSPGTLPDTRQVNWPFLPLHIGEHVNILATEEEWCYGSTCSDHVKFGIFPQTAVIPISKTFSTTSSEAHELIAELTDVLTEWWCSIKETYGRQAQMESQDDILLYMEDLMAMRKRVLSGNVPVEELKEMRLQLARKIDLGNQ
;
A
#
# COMPACT_ATOMS: atom_id res chain seq x y z
N MET A 1 -33.36 -8.62 -37.76
CA MET A 1 -32.29 -8.57 -38.78
C MET A 1 -31.65 -7.20 -38.66
N GLY A 2 -30.48 -6.96 -38.12
CA GLY A 2 -29.46 -7.74 -37.41
C GLY A 2 -28.43 -6.66 -37.07
N PHE A 3 -28.31 -6.29 -35.80
CA PHE A 3 -27.32 -5.31 -35.37
C PHE A 3 -26.01 -6.04 -35.14
N ASP A 4 -25.00 -5.60 -35.88
CA ASP A 4 -23.65 -6.16 -35.94
C ASP A 4 -22.90 -5.78 -34.65
N GLU A 5 -23.05 -6.62 -33.61
CA GLU A 5 -22.22 -6.61 -32.42
C GLU A 5 -20.82 -7.08 -32.81
N ARG A 6 -19.90 -6.13 -33.04
CA ARG A 6 -18.46 -6.41 -33.04
C ARG A 6 -18.02 -6.73 -31.61
N TYR A 7 -18.25 -7.97 -31.22
CA TYR A 7 -17.64 -8.64 -30.07
C TYR A 7 -16.13 -8.59 -30.25
N VAL A 8 -15.42 -7.86 -29.37
CA VAL A 8 -13.96 -7.92 -29.30
C VAL A 8 -13.61 -9.08 -28.38
N ASP A 9 -13.34 -10.22 -28.99
CA ASP A 9 -12.89 -11.44 -28.31
C ASP A 9 -11.50 -11.19 -27.69
N PHE A 10 -11.41 -11.09 -26.36
CA PHE A 10 -10.14 -10.96 -25.64
C PHE A 10 -9.51 -12.32 -25.28
N THR A 11 -10.02 -13.43 -25.82
CA THR A 11 -9.44 -14.75 -25.61
C THR A 11 -8.63 -15.21 -26.83
N SER A 12 -7.45 -14.62 -27.05
CA SER A 12 -6.34 -15.36 -27.72
C SER A 12 -4.97 -14.67 -27.61
N HIS A 13 -4.07 -15.38 -26.92
CA HIS A 13 -2.61 -15.45 -27.06
C HIS A 13 -1.71 -14.29 -26.60
N PRO A 14 -0.59 -14.61 -25.90
CA PRO A 14 0.28 -13.65 -25.26
C PRO A 14 1.27 -13.09 -26.29
N ASN A 15 0.95 -11.93 -26.86
CA ASN A 15 1.93 -11.20 -27.66
C ASN A 15 2.65 -10.15 -26.82
N HIS A 16 3.97 -10.28 -26.84
CA HIS A 16 4.98 -9.51 -26.13
C HIS A 16 4.77 -8.00 -26.28
N ARG A 17 3.99 -7.42 -25.37
CA ARG A 17 4.05 -6.01 -25.02
C ARG A 17 4.17 -6.02 -23.52
N SER A 18 5.33 -5.65 -22.98
CA SER A 18 5.52 -5.50 -21.54
C SER A 18 4.38 -4.62 -21.03
N LYS A 19 3.32 -5.23 -20.49
CA LYS A 19 2.21 -4.50 -19.87
C LYS A 19 2.86 -3.82 -18.69
N MET A 20 3.09 -2.52 -18.82
CA MET A 20 3.56 -1.70 -17.72
C MET A 20 2.44 -1.75 -16.68
N THR A 21 2.58 -2.67 -15.72
CA THR A 21 1.76 -2.69 -14.53
C THR A 21 2.12 -1.44 -13.72
N CYS A 22 1.13 -0.64 -13.37
CA CYS A 22 1.33 0.53 -12.52
C CYS A 22 0.96 0.15 -11.09
N GLU A 23 1.88 0.32 -10.15
CA GLU A 23 1.55 0.22 -8.74
C GLU A 23 0.83 1.50 -8.29
N ALA A 24 -0.17 1.34 -7.44
CA ALA A 24 -0.94 2.42 -6.85
C ALA A 24 -1.30 2.07 -5.40
N ILE A 25 -1.69 3.09 -4.64
CA ILE A 25 -2.20 2.95 -3.27
C ILE A 25 -3.65 3.41 -3.26
N ALA A 26 -4.53 2.65 -2.62
CA ALA A 26 -5.90 3.07 -2.36
C ALA A 26 -5.92 4.29 -1.43
N GLN A 27 -6.46 5.41 -1.89
CA GLN A 27 -6.58 6.64 -1.10
C GLN A 27 -7.87 6.75 -0.30
N CYS A 28 -8.83 5.88 -0.59
CA CYS A 28 -10.08 5.75 0.15
C CYS A 28 -10.57 4.31 0.10
N ASN A 29 -11.54 3.98 0.95
CA ASN A 29 -12.20 2.68 0.90
C ASN A 29 -13.15 2.63 -0.32
N PHE A 30 -13.16 1.50 -1.00
CA PHE A 30 -14.14 1.19 -2.04
C PHE A 30 -14.84 -0.13 -1.71
N SER A 31 -16.16 -0.12 -1.73
CA SER A 31 -16.99 -1.30 -1.49
C SER A 31 -18.11 -1.36 -2.53
N PRO A 32 -18.36 -2.51 -3.17
CA PRO A 32 -19.33 -2.61 -4.27
C PRO A 32 -20.78 -2.37 -3.85
N GLY A 33 -21.09 -2.56 -2.56
CA GLY A 33 -22.45 -2.51 -2.00
C GLY A 33 -23.14 -1.14 -2.06
N THR A 34 -22.47 -0.10 -2.56
CA THR A 34 -23.05 1.24 -2.75
C THR A 34 -23.63 1.46 -4.16
N LEU A 35 -23.44 0.51 -5.08
CA LEU A 35 -23.96 0.62 -6.45
C LEU A 35 -25.33 -0.07 -6.55
N PRO A 36 -26.37 0.63 -7.07
CA PRO A 36 -27.67 0.02 -7.30
C PRO A 36 -27.57 -1.09 -8.34
N ASP A 37 -27.74 -2.34 -7.88
CA ASP A 37 -28.06 -3.57 -8.63
C ASP A 37 -27.53 -3.62 -10.08
N THR A 38 -26.20 -3.63 -10.25
CA THR A 38 -25.56 -3.86 -11.55
C THR A 38 -25.67 -5.33 -11.94
N ARG A 39 -26.85 -5.74 -12.42
CA ARG A 39 -27.10 -7.11 -12.91
C ARG A 39 -26.40 -7.46 -14.23
N GLN A 40 -25.47 -6.67 -14.74
CA GLN A 40 -24.75 -6.96 -15.99
C GLN A 40 -23.35 -6.33 -16.05
N VAL A 41 -22.47 -6.63 -15.09
CA VAL A 41 -21.02 -6.43 -15.29
C VAL A 41 -20.36 -7.79 -15.20
N ASN A 42 -19.77 -8.26 -16.30
CA ASN A 42 -19.06 -9.56 -16.38
C ASN A 42 -17.73 -9.58 -15.60
N TRP A 43 -17.40 -8.49 -14.92
CA TRP A 43 -16.15 -8.31 -14.19
C TRP A 43 -16.45 -8.08 -12.70
N PRO A 44 -15.82 -8.85 -11.79
CA PRO A 44 -16.00 -8.64 -10.36
C PRO A 44 -15.44 -7.28 -9.95
N PHE A 45 -16.09 -6.62 -9.00
CA PHE A 45 -15.50 -5.46 -8.33
C PHE A 45 -14.40 -5.93 -7.37
N LEU A 46 -13.32 -5.14 -7.26
CA LEU A 46 -12.27 -5.34 -6.27
C LEU A 46 -12.45 -4.34 -5.13
N PRO A 47 -12.93 -4.75 -3.95
CA PRO A 47 -12.98 -3.88 -2.78
C PRO A 47 -11.58 -3.39 -2.43
N LEU A 48 -11.47 -2.13 -2.02
CA LEU A 48 -10.21 -1.52 -1.61
C LEU A 48 -10.31 -1.00 -0.19
N HIS A 49 -9.24 -1.17 0.59
CA HIS A 49 -9.06 -0.50 1.86
C HIS A 49 -8.01 0.61 1.73
N ILE A 50 -8.25 1.76 2.36
CA ILE A 50 -7.28 2.86 2.36
C ILE A 50 -5.89 2.38 2.81
N GLY A 51 -4.86 2.76 2.05
CA GLY A 51 -3.48 2.33 2.26
C GLY A 51 -3.11 1.00 1.60
N GLU A 52 -4.07 0.27 1.01
CA GLU A 52 -3.81 -0.99 0.31
C GLU A 52 -3.06 -0.76 -1.01
N HIS A 53 -2.00 -1.55 -1.23
CA HIS A 53 -1.24 -1.55 -2.47
C HIS A 53 -1.98 -2.36 -3.54
N VAL A 54 -2.11 -1.78 -4.73
CA VAL A 54 -2.76 -2.41 -5.89
C VAL A 54 -1.91 -2.31 -7.14
N ASN A 55 -2.02 -3.34 -7.98
CA ASN A 55 -1.46 -3.37 -9.32
C ASN A 55 -2.55 -3.03 -10.34
N ILE A 56 -2.40 -1.91 -11.03
CA ILE A 56 -3.25 -1.52 -12.14
C ILE A 56 -2.74 -2.19 -13.41
N LEU A 57 -3.56 -3.06 -14.01
CA LEU A 57 -3.26 -3.81 -15.23
C LEU A 57 -3.86 -3.16 -16.48
N ALA A 58 -4.99 -2.47 -16.32
CA ALA A 58 -5.64 -1.70 -17.37
C ALA A 58 -6.45 -0.55 -16.73
N THR A 59 -6.62 0.52 -17.48
CA THR A 59 -7.48 1.65 -17.12
C THR A 59 -8.36 1.97 -18.32
N GLU A 60 -9.64 2.19 -18.09
CA GLU A 60 -10.63 2.61 -19.09
C GLU A 60 -11.52 3.67 -18.44
N GLU A 61 -11.54 4.87 -19.00
CA GLU A 61 -12.25 6.03 -18.46
C GLU A 61 -12.03 6.21 -16.95
N GLU A 62 -13.07 6.06 -16.14
CA GLU A 62 -13.07 6.26 -14.68
C GLU A 62 -12.80 4.97 -13.88
N TRP A 63 -12.46 3.86 -14.55
CA TRP A 63 -12.27 2.55 -13.93
C TRP A 63 -10.90 1.96 -14.21
N CYS A 64 -10.35 1.33 -13.20
CA CYS A 64 -9.14 0.51 -13.28
C CYS A 64 -9.51 -0.96 -13.12
N TYR A 65 -8.78 -1.82 -13.82
CA TYR A 65 -8.77 -3.27 -13.60
C TYR A 65 -7.41 -3.68 -13.05
N GLY A 66 -7.41 -4.46 -11.99
CA GLY A 66 -6.18 -4.78 -11.28
C GLY A 66 -6.34 -5.84 -10.20
N SER A 67 -5.33 -5.94 -9.35
CA SER A 67 -5.31 -6.84 -8.18
C SER A 67 -4.66 -6.19 -6.97
N THR A 68 -4.97 -6.71 -5.79
CA THR A 68 -4.28 -6.38 -4.55
C THR A 68 -2.89 -7.01 -4.53
N CYS A 69 -1.87 -6.28 -4.02
CA CYS A 69 -0.51 -6.82 -3.92
C CYS A 69 -0.37 -7.90 -2.82
N SER A 70 -1.23 -7.85 -1.80
CA SER A 70 -1.26 -8.79 -0.67
C SER A 70 -1.84 -10.16 -1.03
N ASP A 71 -2.77 -10.18 -2.00
CA ASP A 71 -3.49 -11.37 -2.43
C ASP A 71 -3.56 -11.38 -3.97
N HIS A 72 -2.51 -11.89 -4.61
CA HIS A 72 -2.38 -11.96 -6.09
C HIS A 72 -3.47 -12.78 -6.78
N VAL A 73 -4.40 -13.35 -6.03
CA VAL A 73 -5.51 -14.17 -6.55
C VAL A 73 -6.77 -13.33 -6.79
N LYS A 74 -6.90 -12.15 -6.17
CA LYS A 74 -8.08 -11.30 -6.30
C LYS A 74 -7.88 -10.24 -7.38
N PHE A 75 -8.63 -10.38 -8.47
CA PHE A 75 -8.72 -9.39 -9.53
C PHE A 75 -10.10 -8.77 -9.58
N GLY A 76 -10.17 -7.53 -10.03
CA GLY A 76 -11.43 -6.89 -10.29
C GLY A 76 -11.29 -5.44 -10.71
N ILE A 77 -12.44 -4.80 -10.91
CA ILE A 77 -12.53 -3.39 -11.27
C ILE A 77 -12.74 -2.52 -10.03
N PHE A 78 -12.15 -1.33 -10.05
CA PHE A 78 -12.27 -0.31 -9.00
C PHE A 78 -12.17 1.09 -9.61
N PRO A 79 -12.75 2.13 -9.00
CA PRO A 79 -12.71 3.48 -9.55
C PRO A 79 -11.27 4.01 -9.61
N GLN A 80 -10.91 4.69 -10.69
CA GLN A 80 -9.61 5.35 -10.82
C GLN A 80 -9.42 6.40 -9.72
N THR A 81 -10.50 7.08 -9.32
CA THR A 81 -10.49 8.06 -8.23
C THR A 81 -10.25 7.43 -6.86
N ALA A 82 -10.32 6.10 -6.70
CA ALA A 82 -10.06 5.43 -5.43
C ALA A 82 -8.57 5.18 -5.19
N VAL A 83 -7.72 5.40 -6.19
CA VAL A 83 -6.30 5.08 -6.13
C VAL A 83 -5.42 6.26 -6.53
N ILE A 84 -4.23 6.32 -5.94
CA ILE A 84 -3.16 7.24 -6.33
C ILE A 84 -2.01 6.39 -6.87
N PRO A 85 -1.59 6.58 -8.14
CA PRO A 85 -0.40 5.91 -8.66
C PRO A 85 0.80 6.18 -7.75
N ILE A 86 1.56 5.14 -7.42
CA ILE A 86 2.87 5.29 -6.78
C ILE A 86 3.76 5.88 -7.87
N SER A 87 3.75 7.20 -7.97
CA SER A 87 4.63 7.90 -8.87
C SER A 87 6.05 7.53 -8.46
N LYS A 88 6.91 7.27 -9.44
CA LYS A 88 8.37 7.18 -9.23
C LYS A 88 8.96 8.55 -8.81
N THR A 89 8.18 9.45 -8.22
CA THR A 89 8.56 10.75 -7.63
C THR A 89 9.45 10.60 -6.41
N PHE A 90 9.60 9.38 -5.92
CA PHE A 90 10.77 8.93 -5.16
C PHE A 90 12.13 9.14 -5.85
N SER A 91 12.16 9.60 -7.11
CA SER A 91 13.37 9.91 -7.85
C SER A 91 14.17 11.10 -7.28
N THR A 92 13.57 11.93 -6.41
CA THR A 92 14.29 13.03 -5.74
C THR A 92 14.79 12.68 -4.34
N THR A 93 14.42 11.54 -3.77
CA THR A 93 14.93 11.08 -2.47
C THR A 93 16.15 10.21 -2.66
N SER A 94 17.19 10.41 -1.84
CA SER A 94 18.42 9.63 -1.90
C SER A 94 18.18 8.14 -1.62
N SER A 95 19.07 7.25 -2.09
CA SER A 95 19.03 5.82 -1.75
C SER A 95 18.99 5.58 -0.24
N GLU A 96 19.72 6.41 0.53
CA GLU A 96 19.73 6.35 1.99
C GLU A 96 18.34 6.63 2.60
N ALA A 97 17.61 7.61 2.07
CA ALA A 97 16.26 7.92 2.52
C ALA A 97 15.30 6.76 2.24
N HIS A 98 15.46 6.11 1.08
CA HIS A 98 14.68 4.93 0.69
C HIS A 98 14.88 3.75 1.63
N GLU A 99 16.13 3.41 1.90
CA GLU A 99 16.49 2.34 2.82
C GLU A 99 15.94 2.61 4.21
N LEU A 100 16.11 3.84 4.72
CA LEU A 100 15.60 4.21 6.04
C LEU A 100 14.07 4.16 6.11
N ILE A 101 13.36 4.57 5.06
CA ILE A 101 11.89 4.44 5.00
C ILE A 101 11.48 2.97 5.03
N ALA A 102 12.19 2.10 4.32
CA ALA A 102 11.91 0.67 4.32
C ALA A 102 12.11 0.07 5.71
N GLU A 103 13.27 0.32 6.36
CA GLU A 103 13.55 -0.16 7.72
C GLU A 103 12.51 0.34 8.73
N LEU A 104 12.16 1.62 8.70
CA LEU A 104 11.12 2.18 9.55
C LEU A 104 9.76 1.49 9.33
N THR A 105 9.42 1.18 8.07
CA THR A 105 8.16 0.52 7.71
C THR A 105 8.13 -0.92 8.22
N ASP A 106 9.24 -1.65 8.10
CA ASP A 106 9.36 -3.03 8.53
C ASP A 106 9.23 -3.15 10.05
N VAL A 107 9.97 -2.33 10.81
CA VAL A 107 9.92 -2.32 12.29
C VAL A 107 8.53 -1.96 12.80
N LEU A 108 7.90 -0.92 12.23
CA LEU A 108 6.53 -0.54 12.58
C LEU A 108 5.53 -1.67 12.31
N THR A 109 5.72 -2.40 11.19
CA THR A 109 4.84 -3.51 10.83
C THR A 109 4.99 -4.68 11.78
N GLU A 110 6.24 -5.04 12.11
CA GLU A 110 6.55 -6.10 13.06
C GLU A 110 5.96 -5.79 14.44
N TRP A 111 6.26 -4.62 15.00
CA TRP A 111 5.75 -4.20 16.31
C TRP A 111 4.22 -4.12 16.35
N TRP A 112 3.58 -3.62 15.29
CA TRP A 112 2.12 -3.61 15.20
C TRP A 112 1.53 -5.02 15.23
N CYS A 113 2.14 -5.98 14.53
CA CYS A 113 1.74 -7.38 14.55
C CYS A 113 1.91 -7.98 15.96
N SER A 114 3.06 -7.78 16.60
CA SER A 114 3.33 -8.26 17.96
C SER A 114 2.35 -7.69 18.99
N ILE A 115 2.03 -6.38 18.91
CA ILE A 115 1.03 -5.76 19.79
C ILE A 115 -0.34 -6.38 19.55
N LYS A 116 -0.81 -6.48 18.30
CA LYS A 116 -2.12 -7.09 18.01
C LYS A 116 -2.25 -8.51 18.54
N GLU A 117 -1.16 -9.27 18.51
CA GLU A 117 -1.13 -10.63 19.06
C GLU A 117 -1.15 -10.65 20.60
N THR A 118 -0.56 -9.66 21.26
CA THR A 118 -0.36 -9.70 22.72
C THR A 118 -1.35 -8.83 23.52
N TYR A 119 -2.00 -7.84 22.89
CA TYR A 119 -2.85 -6.83 23.53
C TYR A 119 -4.02 -7.43 24.35
N GLY A 120 -4.50 -8.62 23.98
CA GLY A 120 -5.55 -9.34 24.73
C GLY A 120 -5.05 -10.40 25.71
N ARG A 121 -3.74 -10.67 25.78
CA ARG A 121 -3.16 -11.82 26.50
C ARG A 121 -2.23 -11.42 27.66
N GLN A 122 -1.71 -10.21 27.69
CA GLN A 122 -0.70 -9.80 28.67
C GLN A 122 -1.26 -8.88 29.76
N ALA A 123 -0.79 -9.08 31.01
CA ALA A 123 -1.12 -8.25 32.17
C ALA A 123 -0.22 -7.00 32.31
N GLN A 124 0.84 -6.89 31.52
CA GLN A 124 1.77 -5.76 31.51
C GLN A 124 1.38 -4.79 30.38
N MET A 125 0.38 -3.95 30.65
CA MET A 125 -0.02 -2.88 29.73
C MET A 125 1.04 -1.77 29.65
N GLU A 126 1.78 -1.52 30.74
CA GLU A 126 2.77 -0.43 30.82
C GLU A 126 3.92 -0.60 29.80
N SER A 127 4.42 -1.80 29.56
CA SER A 127 5.46 -2.03 28.53
C SER A 127 4.92 -1.89 27.10
N GLN A 128 3.62 -2.13 26.89
CA GLN A 128 3.00 -1.93 25.58
C GLN A 128 2.78 -0.44 25.28
N ASP A 129 2.48 0.37 26.30
CA ASP A 129 2.35 1.82 26.16
C ASP A 129 3.68 2.46 25.74
N ASP A 130 4.80 2.02 26.31
CA ASP A 130 6.14 2.48 25.91
C ASP A 130 6.46 2.12 24.45
N ILE A 131 6.10 0.91 24.00
CA ILE A 131 6.30 0.50 22.60
C ILE A 131 5.42 1.35 21.67
N LEU A 132 4.17 1.65 22.05
CA LEU A 132 3.30 2.54 21.26
C LEU A 132 3.88 3.95 21.14
N LEU A 133 4.48 4.48 22.20
CA LEU A 133 5.19 5.76 22.16
C LEU A 133 6.40 5.71 21.22
N TYR A 134 7.18 4.62 21.26
CA TYR A 134 8.26 4.43 20.31
C TYR A 134 7.75 4.34 18.87
N MET A 135 6.63 3.65 18.62
CA MET A 135 6.01 3.60 17.30
C MET A 135 5.57 4.99 16.81
N GLU A 136 5.03 5.84 17.69
CA GLU A 136 4.67 7.22 17.34
C GLU A 136 5.90 8.00 16.87
N ASP A 137 7.01 7.91 17.60
CA ASP A 137 8.27 8.53 17.20
C ASP A 137 8.78 8.00 15.86
N LEU A 138 8.73 6.68 15.64
CA LEU A 138 9.13 6.07 14.37
C LEU A 138 8.23 6.52 13.20
N MET A 139 6.93 6.68 13.43
CA MET A 139 6.01 7.25 12.44
C MET A 139 6.33 8.71 12.12
N ALA A 140 6.67 9.51 13.13
CA ALA A 140 7.09 10.90 12.93
C ALA A 140 8.41 10.98 12.15
N MET A 141 9.38 10.11 12.48
CA MET A 141 10.63 9.96 11.72
C MET A 141 10.34 9.60 10.26
N ARG A 142 9.51 8.59 10.01
CA ARG A 142 9.14 8.15 8.65
C ARG A 142 8.49 9.28 7.85
N LYS A 143 7.55 10.01 8.46
CA LYS A 143 6.91 11.20 7.86
C LYS A 143 7.93 12.27 7.49
N ARG A 144 8.92 12.49 8.36
CA ARG A 144 9.98 13.46 8.12
C ARG A 144 10.84 13.08 6.92
N VAL A 145 11.27 11.83 6.82
CA VAL A 145 12.06 11.36 5.66
C VAL A 145 11.24 11.47 4.36
N LEU A 146 9.96 11.08 4.40
CA LEU A 146 9.04 11.19 3.26
C LEU A 146 8.79 12.62 2.79
N SER A 147 9.00 13.64 3.64
CA SER A 147 8.90 15.04 3.24
C SER A 147 10.00 15.50 2.27
N GLY A 148 11.06 14.70 2.08
CA GLY A 148 12.07 14.87 1.03
C GLY A 148 13.16 15.91 1.32
N ASN A 149 13.15 16.55 2.49
CA ASN A 149 14.07 17.65 2.83
C ASN A 149 15.03 17.32 3.99
N VAL A 150 15.46 16.05 4.11
CA VAL A 150 16.35 15.60 5.19
C VAL A 150 17.78 15.41 4.64
N PRO A 151 18.79 16.13 5.17
CA PRO A 151 20.20 15.94 4.81
C PRO A 151 20.72 14.54 5.12
N VAL A 152 21.74 14.08 4.41
CA VAL A 152 22.30 12.72 4.56
C VAL A 152 22.87 12.48 5.96
N GLU A 153 23.53 13.48 6.55
CA GLU A 153 24.06 13.39 7.92
C GLU A 153 22.94 13.15 8.94
N GLU A 154 21.79 13.78 8.71
CA GLU A 154 20.63 13.63 9.57
C GLU A 154 19.93 12.28 9.36
N LEU A 155 19.89 11.76 8.13
CA LEU A 155 19.43 10.38 7.88
C LEU A 155 20.25 9.36 8.67
N LYS A 156 21.58 9.55 8.76
CA LYS A 156 22.46 8.67 9.54
C LYS A 156 22.15 8.73 11.04
N GLU A 157 21.94 9.93 11.58
CA GLU A 157 21.55 10.08 12.99
C GLU A 157 20.17 9.47 13.25
N MET A 158 19.22 9.64 12.33
CA MET A 158 17.90 9.00 12.41
C MET A 158 18.03 7.47 12.40
N ARG A 159 18.93 6.89 11.59
CA ARG A 159 19.18 5.43 11.59
C ARG A 159 19.77 4.95 12.93
N LEU A 160 20.64 5.75 13.57
CA LEU A 160 21.14 5.45 14.91
C LEU A 160 20.05 5.58 15.99
N GLN A 161 19.13 6.55 15.85
CA GLN A 161 17.96 6.66 16.73
C GLN A 161 17.01 5.47 16.57
N LEU A 162 16.79 5.01 15.33
CA LEU A 162 16.02 3.80 15.04
C LEU A 162 16.63 2.59 15.76
N ALA A 163 17.93 2.34 15.59
CA ALA A 163 18.61 1.23 16.26
C ALA A 163 18.46 1.28 17.79
N ARG A 164 18.66 2.45 18.41
CA ARG A 164 18.45 2.64 19.85
C ARG A 164 17.02 2.33 20.29
N LYS A 165 16.01 2.71 19.51
CA LYS A 165 14.60 2.41 19.82
C LYS A 165 14.29 0.93 19.69
N ILE A 166 14.84 0.26 18.69
CA ILE A 166 14.73 -1.20 18.55
C ILE A 166 15.32 -1.90 19.78
N ASP A 167 16.52 -1.49 20.19
CA ASP A 167 17.20 -2.07 21.37
C ASP A 167 16.42 -1.86 22.67
N LEU A 168 15.66 -0.77 22.79
CA LEU A 168 14.79 -0.49 23.95
C LEU A 168 13.46 -1.23 23.87
N GLY A 169 12.83 -1.29 22.70
CA GLY A 169 11.51 -1.91 22.52
C GLY A 169 11.52 -3.44 22.52
N ASN A 170 12.68 -4.05 22.26
CA ASN A 170 12.86 -5.51 22.26
C ASN A 170 13.32 -6.08 23.63
N GLN A 171 13.45 -5.24 24.66
CA GLN A 171 13.74 -5.66 26.05
C GLN A 171 12.48 -6.08 26.79
#